data_AF-A0A2M8NST2-F1
#
_entry.id   AF-A0A2M8NST2-F1
#
_cell.length_a   1.000
_cell.length_b   1.000
_cell.length_c   1.000
_cell.angle_alpha   90.00
_cell.angle_beta   90.00
_cell.angle_gamma   90.00
#
_symmetry.space_group_name_H-M   'P 1'
#
loop_
_entity.id
_entity.type
_entity.pdbx_description
1 polymer ?
#
loop_
_entity_poly.entity_id
_entity_poly.type
_entity_poly.pdbx_seq_one_letter_code
_entity_poly.pdbx_strand_id
1 'polypeptide(L)'
;MRAQNTAANWRHDEDRLMRSMFISLLALALTVLIASALIVRPPAEMSAQASAGFAVWREQGCAGCHALFSAGAGFAPDLAGVTRRRTLEDIRAALRDPALPAHHAGLTISEID
;
A
#
# COMPACT_ATOMS: atom_id res chain seq x y z
N MET A 1 -0.89 -32.36 57.42
CA MET A 1 -1.81 -31.26 57.01
C MET A 1 -1.03 -30.34 56.06
N ARG A 2 -1.43 -30.22 54.78
CA ARG A 2 -0.69 -29.48 53.73
C ARG A 2 -1.22 -28.04 53.61
N ALA A 3 -0.37 -27.04 53.81
CA ALA A 3 -0.73 -25.62 53.68
C ALA A 3 0.34 -24.79 52.94
N GLN A 4 0.87 -25.29 51.82
CA GLN A 4 2.01 -24.66 51.12
C GLN A 4 1.85 -24.48 49.60
N ASN A 5 0.74 -24.90 48.98
CA ASN A 5 0.64 -24.98 47.51
C ASN A 5 0.00 -23.76 46.82
N THR A 6 -0.50 -22.75 47.55
CA THR A 6 -1.27 -21.65 46.94
C THR A 6 -0.39 -20.65 46.21
N ALA A 7 0.75 -20.26 46.79
CA ALA A 7 1.68 -19.28 46.20
C ALA A 7 2.29 -19.72 44.85
N ALA A 8 2.55 -21.02 44.68
CA ALA A 8 3.00 -21.57 43.41
C ALA A 8 1.86 -21.64 42.38
N ASN A 9 0.62 -21.91 42.82
CA ASN A 9 -0.54 -21.99 41.94
C ASN A 9 -0.93 -20.61 41.36
N TRP A 10 -0.78 -19.52 42.12
CA TRP A 10 -1.12 -18.16 41.64
C TRP A 10 -0.29 -17.70 40.44
N ARG A 11 1.03 -17.93 40.46
CA ARG A 11 1.91 -17.59 39.32
C ARG A 11 1.53 -18.36 38.05
N HIS A 12 1.19 -19.64 38.18
CA HIS A 12 0.74 -20.44 37.04
C HIS A 12 -0.65 -20.01 36.53
N ASP A 13 -1.54 -19.56 37.40
CA ASP A 13 -2.85 -19.05 37.02
C ASP A 13 -2.74 -17.70 36.29
N GLU A 14 -1.88 -16.79 36.73
CA GLU A 14 -1.56 -15.53 36.03
C GLU A 14 -0.98 -15.78 34.63
N ASP A 15 -0.02 -16.71 34.51
CA ASP A 15 0.55 -17.12 33.22
C ASP A 15 -0.51 -17.71 32.29
N ARG A 16 -1.45 -18.51 32.82
CA ARG A 16 -2.54 -19.11 32.05
C ARG A 16 -3.54 -18.06 31.56
N LEU A 17 -3.87 -17.07 32.39
CA LEU A 17 -4.75 -15.96 32.03
C LEU A 17 -4.11 -15.05 30.98
N MET A 18 -2.83 -14.71 31.16
CA MET A 18 -2.11 -13.89 30.20
C MET A 18 -1.99 -14.60 28.85
N ARG A 19 -1.63 -15.90 28.84
CA ARG A 19 -1.54 -16.70 27.61
C ARG A 19 -2.90 -16.84 26.91
N SER A 20 -3.98 -17.09 27.64
CA SER A 20 -5.31 -17.20 27.03
C SER A 20 -5.78 -15.85 26.47
N MET A 21 -5.43 -14.74 27.12
CA MET A 21 -5.72 -13.39 26.63
C MET A 21 -4.97 -13.10 25.32
N PHE A 22 -3.67 -13.40 25.26
CA PHE A 22 -2.88 -13.27 24.03
C PHE A 22 -3.41 -14.16 22.90
N ILE A 23 -3.72 -15.43 23.18
CA ILE A 23 -4.27 -16.36 22.18
C ILE A 23 -5.62 -15.85 21.67
N SER A 24 -6.49 -15.35 22.55
CA SER A 24 -7.80 -14.83 22.16
C SER A 24 -7.69 -13.56 21.30
N LEU A 25 -6.77 -12.64 21.64
CA LEU A 25 -6.52 -11.44 20.84
C LEU A 25 -5.94 -11.79 19.47
N LEU A 26 -4.99 -12.72 19.40
CA LEU A 26 -4.43 -13.20 18.14
C LEU A 26 -5.47 -13.91 17.29
N ALA A 27 -6.31 -14.75 17.89
CA ALA A 27 -7.40 -15.43 17.21
C ALA A 27 -8.40 -14.41 16.65
N LEU A 28 -8.80 -13.41 17.44
CA LEU A 28 -9.70 -12.35 16.99
C LEU A 28 -9.09 -11.55 15.83
N ALA A 29 -7.83 -11.14 15.95
CA ALA A 29 -7.12 -10.41 14.89
C ALA A 29 -7.04 -11.24 13.61
N LEU A 30 -6.72 -12.53 13.71
CA LEU A 30 -6.68 -13.44 12.57
C LEU A 30 -8.05 -13.63 11.94
N THR A 31 -9.11 -13.80 12.74
CA THR A 31 -10.48 -13.89 12.25
C THR A 31 -10.88 -12.62 11.50
N VAL A 32 -10.55 -11.43 12.02
CA VAL A 32 -10.82 -10.14 11.35
C VAL A 32 -10.06 -10.04 10.03
N LEU A 33 -8.79 -10.44 9.98
CA LEU A 33 -8.00 -10.43 8.76
C LEU A 33 -8.57 -11.38 7.69
N ILE A 34 -8.94 -12.61 8.07
CA ILE A 34 -9.54 -13.58 7.15
C ILE A 34 -10.89 -13.08 6.65
N ALA A 35 -11.77 -12.61 7.55
CA ALA A 35 -13.06 -12.05 7.17
C ALA A 35 -12.91 -10.86 6.21
N SER A 36 -11.93 -9.99 6.45
CA SER A 36 -11.63 -8.86 5.56
C SER A 36 -11.23 -9.33 4.16
N ALA A 37 -10.40 -10.37 4.04
CA ALA A 37 -10.00 -10.93 2.75
C ALA A 37 -11.17 -11.59 1.98
N LEU A 38 -12.19 -12.09 2.68
CA LEU A 38 -13.38 -12.70 2.07
C LEU A 38 -14.44 -11.67 1.66
N ILE A 39 -14.53 -10.56 2.38
CA ILE A 39 -15.54 -9.51 2.14
C ILE A 39 -15.04 -8.47 1.13
N VAL A 40 -13.73 -8.17 1.12
CA VAL A 40 -13.14 -7.26 0.15
C VAL A 40 -13.12 -7.94 -1.21
N ARG A 41 -13.79 -7.33 -2.20
CA ARG A 41 -13.76 -7.80 -3.58
C ARG A 41 -12.32 -7.93 -4.05
N PRO A 42 -11.92 -9.05 -4.69
CA PRO A 42 -10.60 -9.13 -5.28
C PRO A 42 -10.45 -7.95 -6.25
N PRO A 43 -9.28 -7.29 -6.30
CA PRO A 43 -9.04 -6.25 -7.29
C PRO A 43 -9.34 -6.84 -8.67
N ALA A 44 -9.96 -6.04 -9.54
CA ALA A 44 -10.25 -6.45 -10.91
C ALA A 44 -8.99 -7.06 -11.53
N GLU A 45 -9.13 -8.20 -12.20
CA GLU A 45 -8.02 -8.89 -12.84
C GLU A 45 -7.25 -7.90 -13.72
N MET A 46 -5.96 -7.75 -13.46
CA MET A 46 -5.14 -6.78 -14.18
C MET A 46 -4.99 -7.27 -15.62
N SER A 47 -5.40 -6.46 -16.59
CA SER A 47 -5.32 -6.85 -18.00
C SER A 47 -3.87 -7.20 -18.39
N ALA A 48 -3.72 -8.03 -19.41
CA ALA A 48 -2.39 -8.36 -19.95
C ALA A 48 -1.59 -7.10 -20.33
N GLN A 49 -2.26 -6.06 -20.82
CA GLN A 49 -1.63 -4.78 -21.17
C GLN A 49 -1.16 -4.01 -19.94
N ALA A 50 -1.95 -3.98 -18.87
CA ALA A 50 -1.56 -3.35 -17.62
C ALA A 50 -0.37 -4.10 -16.97
N SER A 51 -0.37 -5.43 -17.05
CA SER A 51 0.75 -6.28 -16.60
C SER A 51 2.03 -6.00 -17.38
N ALA A 52 1.95 -5.88 -18.71
CA ALA A 52 3.09 -5.52 -19.55
C ALA A 52 3.60 -4.10 -19.24
N GLY A 53 2.70 -3.13 -19.05
CA GLY A 53 3.07 -1.77 -18.64
C GLY A 53 3.77 -1.71 -17.28
N PHE A 54 3.34 -2.54 -16.33
CA PHE A 54 3.99 -2.65 -15.01
C PHE A 54 5.38 -3.32 -15.09
N ALA A 55 5.60 -4.23 -16.03
CA ALA A 55 6.94 -4.76 -16.30
C ALA A 55 7.88 -3.64 -16.77
N VAL A 56 7.45 -2.84 -17.75
CA VAL A 56 8.22 -1.67 -18.23
C VAL A 56 8.50 -0.68 -17.08
N TRP A 57 7.51 -0.38 -16.24
CA TRP A 57 7.67 0.47 -15.06
C TRP A 57 8.84 0.04 -14.16
N ARG A 58 8.95 -1.27 -13.93
CA ARG A 58 10.02 -1.84 -13.10
C ARG A 58 11.36 -1.85 -13.82
N GLU A 59 11.37 -2.28 -15.07
CA GLU A 59 12.59 -2.44 -15.86
C GLU A 59 13.27 -1.10 -16.19
N GLN A 60 12.48 -0.05 -16.41
CA GLN A 60 12.99 1.30 -16.69
C GLN A 60 13.27 2.11 -15.40
N GLY A 61 13.09 1.51 -14.22
CA GLY A 61 13.43 2.15 -12.95
C GLY A 61 12.55 3.34 -12.57
N CYS A 62 11.32 3.42 -13.09
CA CYS A 62 10.42 4.55 -12.86
C CYS A 62 10.13 4.79 -11.37
N ALA A 63 10.07 3.70 -10.60
CA ALA A 63 9.89 3.71 -9.14
C ALA A 63 11.02 4.44 -8.37
N GLY A 64 12.17 4.66 -9.02
CA GLY A 64 13.29 5.40 -8.45
C GLY A 64 13.04 6.90 -8.33
N CYS A 65 12.08 7.45 -9.08
CA CYS A 65 11.67 8.85 -8.98
C CYS A 65 10.20 8.99 -8.56
N HIS A 66 9.32 8.15 -9.09
CA HIS A 66 7.88 8.26 -8.89
C HIS A 66 7.32 7.15 -8.00
N ALA A 67 6.25 7.45 -7.28
CA ALA A 67 5.44 6.46 -6.60
C ALA A 67 4.28 5.95 -7.48
N LEU A 68 3.83 4.73 -7.20
CA LEU A 68 2.51 4.21 -7.58
C LEU A 68 1.79 3.77 -6.31
N PHE A 69 0.63 4.38 -6.04
CA PHE A 69 -0.14 4.12 -4.81
C PHE A 69 0.71 4.35 -3.56
N SER A 70 1.48 5.43 -3.59
CA SER A 70 2.42 5.85 -2.53
C SER A 70 3.55 4.85 -2.24
N ALA A 71 3.74 3.84 -3.09
CA ALA A 71 4.89 2.95 -3.06
C ALA A 71 5.92 3.36 -4.12
N GLY A 72 7.13 3.70 -3.69
CA GLY A 72 8.22 4.16 -4.55
C GLY A 72 8.94 5.37 -3.95
N ALA A 73 9.77 6.02 -4.76
CA ALA A 73 10.43 7.26 -4.35
C ALA A 73 9.43 8.44 -4.33
N GLY A 74 9.63 9.36 -3.39
CA GLY A 74 8.84 10.58 -3.24
C GLY A 74 9.47 11.82 -3.91
N PHE A 75 10.43 11.62 -4.83
CA PHE A 75 11.11 12.74 -5.51
C PHE A 75 10.20 13.41 -6.54
N ALA A 76 9.38 12.64 -7.23
CA ALA A 76 8.41 13.11 -8.22
C ALA A 76 6.98 12.69 -7.85
N PRO A 77 5.93 13.30 -8.44
CA PRO A 77 4.55 13.05 -8.05
C PRO A 77 4.09 11.59 -8.21
N ASP A 78 3.19 11.14 -7.34
CA ASP A 78 2.54 9.83 -7.46
C ASP A 78 1.69 9.75 -8.75
N LEU A 79 1.93 8.70 -9.54
CA LEU A 79 1.27 8.49 -10.82
C LEU A 79 -0.02 7.66 -10.72
N ALA A 80 -0.41 7.24 -9.52
CA ALA A 80 -1.71 6.62 -9.31
C ALA A 80 -2.84 7.51 -9.85
N GLY A 81 -3.61 6.95 -10.78
CA GLY A 81 -4.71 7.65 -11.44
C GLY A 81 -4.29 8.83 -12.31
N VAL A 82 -3.05 8.87 -12.83
CA VAL A 82 -2.56 9.94 -13.71
C VAL A 82 -3.47 10.19 -14.92
N THR A 83 -4.13 9.15 -15.46
CA THR A 83 -5.08 9.24 -16.57
C THR A 83 -6.34 10.05 -16.26
N ARG A 84 -6.62 10.34 -14.98
CA ARG A 84 -7.69 11.27 -14.58
C ARG A 84 -7.26 12.73 -14.63
N ARG A 85 -5.96 13.00 -14.63
CA ARG A 85 -5.37 14.35 -14.52
C ARG A 85 -4.66 14.80 -15.80
N ARG A 86 -4.36 13.87 -16.70
CA ARG A 86 -3.57 14.09 -17.92
C ARG A 86 -4.19 13.33 -19.08
N THR A 87 -4.09 13.90 -20.28
CA THR A 87 -4.51 13.18 -21.48
C THR A 87 -3.47 12.12 -21.85
N LEU A 88 -3.87 11.17 -22.69
CA LEU A 88 -2.94 10.14 -23.18
C LEU A 88 -1.85 10.74 -24.09
N GLU A 89 -2.12 11.87 -24.74
CA GLU A 89 -1.13 12.61 -25.51
C GLU A 89 -0.08 13.21 -24.58
N ASP A 90 -0.51 13.84 -23.48
CA ASP A 90 0.39 14.39 -22.47
C ASP A 90 1.34 13.32 -21.93
N ILE A 91 0.79 12.16 -21.58
CA ILE A 91 1.57 11.05 -21.02
C ILE A 91 2.58 10.55 -22.05
N ARG A 92 2.19 10.41 -23.33
CA ARG A 92 3.13 9.97 -24.39
C ARG A 92 4.22 10.99 -24.66
N ALA A 93 3.91 12.28 -24.62
CA ALA A 93 4.90 13.33 -24.77
C ALA A 93 5.91 13.29 -23.61
N ALA A 94 5.43 13.18 -22.37
CA ALA A 94 6.28 13.09 -21.19
C ALA A 94 7.17 11.84 -21.17
N LEU A 95 6.71 10.71 -21.73
CA LEU A 95 7.54 9.50 -21.86
C LEU A 95 8.66 9.65 -22.90
N ARG A 96 8.48 10.52 -23.91
CA ARG A 96 9.48 10.76 -24.96
C ARG A 96 10.51 11.80 -24.52
N ASP A 97 10.03 12.85 -23.85
CA ASP A 97 10.86 13.92 -23.32
C ASP A 97 10.31 14.34 -21.94
N PRO A 98 10.83 13.74 -20.86
CA PRO A 98 10.36 13.99 -19.50
C PRO A 98 10.80 15.35 -18.94
N ALA A 99 11.71 16.05 -19.62
CA ALA A 99 12.13 17.40 -19.26
C ALA A 99 11.20 18.47 -19.83
N LEU A 100 10.32 18.11 -20.78
CA LEU A 100 9.31 19.05 -21.27
C LEU A 100 8.37 19.45 -20.13
N PRO A 101 8.10 20.76 -19.97
CA PRO A 101 7.02 21.21 -19.10
C PRO A 101 5.76 20.49 -19.53
N ALA A 102 5.11 19.80 -18.60
CA ALA A 102 3.90 19.05 -18.89
C ALA A 102 2.82 20.04 -19.31
N HIS A 103 2.69 20.26 -20.62
CA HIS A 103 1.85 21.28 -21.24
C HIS A 103 0.53 21.39 -20.50
N HIS A 104 0.44 22.42 -19.68
CA HIS A 104 -0.84 22.95 -19.30
C HIS A 104 -1.40 23.45 -20.61
N ALA A 105 -2.55 22.93 -21.03
CA ALA A 105 -3.37 23.60 -22.01
C ALA A 105 -3.57 25.05 -21.53
N GLY A 106 -2.74 25.97 -22.02
CA GLY A 106 -2.94 27.42 -21.94
C GLY A 106 -2.51 28.17 -20.67
N LEU A 107 -1.62 27.67 -19.80
CA LEU A 107 -1.07 28.51 -18.72
C LEU A 107 0.47 28.39 -18.65
N THR A 108 1.16 29.46 -19.03
CA THR A 108 2.58 29.65 -18.77
C THR A 108 2.81 29.88 -17.28
N ILE A 109 3.95 29.44 -16.76
CA ILE A 109 4.38 29.57 -15.35
C ILE A 109 4.43 31.06 -14.86
N SER A 110 4.14 32.02 -15.73
CA SER A 110 4.07 33.46 -15.44
C SER A 110 2.77 33.97 -14.81
N GLU A 111 1.78 33.12 -14.51
CA GLU A 111 0.47 33.54 -13.96
C GLU A 111 0.15 32.92 -12.58
N ILE A 112 1.16 32.41 -11.88
CA ILE A 112 1.04 31.97 -10.48
C ILE A 112 1.96 32.84 -9.63
N ASP A 113 1.55 34.11 -9.46
CA ASP A 113 1.95 35.03 -8.39
C ASP A 113 0.68 35.65 -7.80
#